data_AF-A0A3D4N074-F1
#
_entry.id   AF-A0A3D4N074-F1
#
_cell.length_a   1.000
_cell.length_b   1.000
_cell.length_c   1.000
_cell.angle_alpha   90.00
_cell.angle_beta   90.00
_cell.angle_gamma   90.00
#
_symmetry.space_group_name_H-M   'P 1'
#
loop_
_entity.id
_entity.type
_entity.pdbx_description
1 polymer ?
#
loop_
_entity_poly.entity_id
_entity_poly.type
_entity_poly.pdbx_seq_one_letter_code
_entity_poly.pdbx_strand_id
1 'polypeptide(L)'
;MEKLPGYLTPDKDKLKSKGIRSVASRVANLSEFNPNITHESLCDSIMEAFFETYGQRCEVEDLTIARLAKEPSLYATYETYADWQWRFGSTPQFAHPISSRFGWGGITLDFDVHEAIIRKVTVFSDALSVDFIEFLHSALPGTKYCIEEIKKVLHEGAKEFSTEKQAMAADVAALIEKEFA
;
A
#
# COMPACT_ATOMS: atom_id res chain seq x y z
N MET A 1 13.36 -14.94 8.94
CA MET A 1 13.46 -14.11 7.71
C MET A 1 12.23 -14.25 6.81
N GLU A 2 11.16 -14.93 7.25
CA GLU A 2 10.06 -15.36 6.36
C GLU A 2 9.16 -14.23 5.84
N LYS A 3 9.03 -13.12 6.58
CA LYS A 3 8.10 -12.04 6.22
C LYS A 3 8.60 -11.14 5.08
N LEU A 4 9.92 -10.91 4.99
CA LEU A 4 10.50 -9.95 4.03
C LEU A 4 10.27 -10.37 2.57
N PRO A 5 10.50 -11.63 2.16
CA PRO A 5 10.14 -12.09 0.82
C PRO A 5 8.65 -11.93 0.51
N GLY A 6 7.77 -12.10 1.50
CA GLY A 6 6.32 -11.96 1.34
C GLY A 6 5.90 -10.55 0.91
N TYR A 7 6.52 -9.50 1.46
CA TYR A 7 6.19 -8.11 1.12
C TYR A 7 6.88 -7.61 -0.15
N LEU A 8 8.04 -8.17 -0.51
CA LEU A 8 8.85 -7.71 -1.65
C LEU A 8 8.62 -8.49 -2.94
N THR A 9 7.82 -9.56 -2.90
CA THR A 9 7.55 -10.42 -4.07
C THR A 9 6.06 -10.36 -4.42
N PRO A 10 5.57 -9.23 -4.97
CA PRO A 10 4.19 -9.15 -5.43
C PRO A 10 3.96 -10.11 -6.60
N ASP A 11 2.71 -10.56 -6.76
CA ASP A 11 2.30 -11.36 -7.90
C ASP A 11 2.44 -10.54 -9.20
N LYS A 12 3.26 -11.05 -10.11
CA LYS A 12 3.65 -10.35 -11.34
C LYS A 12 2.50 -10.23 -12.34
N ASP A 13 1.52 -11.13 -12.27
CA ASP A 13 0.37 -11.10 -13.17
C ASP A 13 -0.67 -10.08 -12.71
N LYS A 14 -0.65 -9.72 -11.42
CA LYS A 14 -1.60 -8.78 -10.80
C LYS A 14 -1.20 -7.31 -10.92
N LEU A 15 0.10 -6.98 -11.03
CA LEU A 15 0.56 -5.58 -11.02
C LEU A 15 1.51 -5.30 -12.17
N LYS A 16 1.01 -4.59 -13.19
CA LYS A 16 1.81 -4.09 -14.31
C LYS A 16 2.00 -2.58 -14.18
N SER A 17 3.18 -2.16 -13.71
CA SER A 17 3.52 -0.74 -13.52
C SER A 17 4.69 -0.29 -14.41
N LYS A 18 4.78 1.02 -14.66
CA LYS A 18 5.88 1.66 -15.43
C LYS A 18 7.06 2.11 -14.55
N GLY A 19 7.10 1.72 -13.28
CA GLY A 19 8.13 2.16 -12.32
C GLY A 19 9.51 1.53 -12.51
N ILE A 20 10.51 2.07 -11.83
CA ILE A 20 11.85 1.47 -11.75
C ILE A 20 11.74 0.15 -10.98
N ARG A 21 12.21 -0.94 -11.59
CA ARG A 21 12.19 -2.27 -10.97
C ARG A 21 13.33 -2.41 -9.97
N SER A 22 13.02 -2.89 -8.77
CA SER A 22 14.03 -3.26 -7.76
C SER A 22 14.93 -4.40 -8.26
N VAL A 23 16.21 -4.37 -7.87
CA VAL A 23 17.17 -5.44 -8.19
C VAL A 23 17.15 -6.48 -7.06
N ALA A 24 16.66 -7.67 -7.37
CA ALA A 24 16.63 -8.77 -6.40
C ALA A 24 18.06 -9.27 -6.10
N SER A 25 18.38 -9.40 -4.82
CA SER A 25 19.65 -9.95 -4.32
C SER A 25 19.38 -10.93 -3.18
N ARG A 26 20.22 -11.95 -3.05
CA ARG A 26 20.19 -12.83 -1.88
C ARG A 26 20.71 -12.06 -0.67
N VAL A 27 19.98 -12.11 0.43
CA VAL A 27 20.31 -11.42 1.68
C VAL A 27 20.41 -12.43 2.81
N ALA A 28 21.19 -12.09 3.84
CA ALA A 28 21.33 -12.87 5.08
C ALA A 28 21.29 -11.91 6.27
N ASN A 29 20.85 -12.39 7.44
CA ASN A 29 20.91 -11.57 8.65
C ASN A 29 22.33 -11.61 9.23
N LEU A 30 22.82 -10.48 9.74
CA LEU A 30 24.13 -10.44 10.41
C LEU A 30 24.20 -11.38 11.64
N SER A 31 23.06 -11.64 12.28
CA SER A 31 22.97 -12.58 13.41
C SER A 31 23.31 -14.03 13.05
N GLU A 32 23.26 -14.40 11.77
CA GLU A 32 23.74 -15.71 11.29
C GLU A 32 25.26 -15.85 11.37
N PHE A 33 25.99 -14.72 11.33
CA PHE A 33 27.45 -14.68 11.40
C PHE A 33 27.95 -14.33 12.81
N ASN A 34 27.19 -13.52 13.54
CA ASN A 34 27.47 -13.19 14.93
C ASN A 34 26.17 -13.27 15.76
N PRO A 35 25.94 -14.37 16.50
CA PRO A 35 24.73 -14.56 17.30
C PRO A 35 24.53 -13.52 18.41
N ASN A 36 25.59 -12.85 18.83
CA ASN A 36 25.56 -11.85 19.89
C ASN A 36 25.29 -10.43 19.37
N ILE A 37 25.14 -10.24 18.05
CA ILE A 37 24.90 -8.91 17.48
C ILE A 37 23.53 -8.38 17.95
N THR A 38 23.55 -7.17 18.50
CA THR A 38 22.35 -6.39 18.82
C THR A 38 22.33 -5.10 18.03
N HIS A 39 21.17 -4.44 17.96
CA HIS A 39 21.04 -3.14 17.33
C HIS A 39 22.02 -2.12 17.95
N GLU A 40 22.09 -2.08 19.28
CA GLU A 40 22.94 -1.19 20.05
C GLU A 40 24.41 -1.44 19.73
N SER A 41 24.86 -2.70 19.78
CA SER A 41 26.25 -3.05 19.50
C SER A 41 26.69 -2.65 18.08
N LEU A 42 25.77 -2.72 17.10
CA LEU A 42 26.02 -2.30 15.74
C LEU A 42 26.08 -0.77 15.62
N CYS A 43 25.14 -0.05 16.25
CA CYS A 43 25.14 1.41 16.30
C CYS A 43 26.44 1.94 16.93
N ASP A 44 26.86 1.37 18.06
CA ASP A 44 28.11 1.74 18.74
C ASP A 44 29.33 1.52 17.84
N SER A 45 29.38 0.37 17.14
CA SER A 45 30.48 0.06 16.22
C SER A 45 30.55 1.04 15.03
N ILE A 46 29.39 1.45 14.50
CA ILE A 46 29.31 2.44 13.42
C ILE A 46 29.75 3.82 13.92
N MET A 47 29.31 4.22 15.13
CA MET A 47 29.72 5.49 15.73
C MET A 47 31.23 5.54 15.98
N GLU A 48 31.81 4.46 16.51
CA GLU A 48 33.26 4.40 16.74
C GLU A 48 34.03 4.51 15.42
N ALA A 49 33.65 3.74 14.39
CA ALA A 49 34.28 3.83 13.08
C ALA A 49 34.16 5.24 12.47
N PHE A 50 33.03 5.92 12.68
CA PHE A 50 32.86 7.31 12.27
C PHE A 50 33.81 8.25 13.03
N PHE A 51 33.89 8.14 14.36
CA PHE A 51 34.77 8.96 15.18
C PHE A 51 36.26 8.73 14.89
N GLU A 52 36.67 7.49 14.66
CA GLU A 52 38.04 7.17 14.22
C GLU A 52 38.35 7.80 12.86
N THR A 53 37.39 7.77 11.93
CA THR A 53 37.55 8.33 10.58
C THR A 53 37.71 9.85 10.60
N TYR A 54 36.94 10.56 11.45
CA TYR A 54 36.90 12.02 11.45
C TYR A 54 37.65 12.68 12.62
N GLY A 55 38.17 11.90 13.57
CA GLY A 55 39.02 12.37 14.67
C GLY A 55 38.31 13.26 15.70
N GLN A 56 36.98 13.26 15.73
CA GLN A 56 36.18 14.06 16.64
C GLN A 56 35.05 13.21 17.21
N ARG A 57 34.66 13.50 18.45
CA ARG A 57 33.54 12.85 19.14
C ARG A 57 32.49 13.88 19.50
N CYS A 58 31.23 13.46 19.51
CA CYS A 58 30.11 14.26 19.97
C CYS A 58 29.16 13.38 20.80
N GLU A 59 28.35 14.03 21.62
CA GLU A 59 27.26 13.38 22.33
C GLU A 59 26.17 12.93 21.35
N VAL A 60 25.49 11.83 21.67
CA VAL A 60 24.35 11.36 20.90
C VAL A 60 23.14 12.25 21.19
N GLU A 61 22.47 12.70 20.13
CA GLU A 61 21.22 13.44 20.24
C GLU A 61 20.02 12.55 19.93
N ASP A 62 19.21 12.25 20.96
CA ASP A 62 18.00 11.44 20.79
C ASP A 62 16.87 12.23 20.09
N LEU A 63 16.47 11.74 18.92
CA LEU A 63 15.34 12.28 18.16
C LEU A 63 14.02 11.61 18.57
N THR A 64 13.44 12.11 19.67
CA THR A 64 12.09 11.71 20.10
C THR A 64 11.00 12.53 19.42
N ILE A 65 9.76 12.01 19.33
CA ILE A 65 8.60 12.76 18.81
C ILE A 65 8.40 14.09 19.58
N ALA A 66 8.59 14.07 20.90
CA ALA A 66 8.49 15.26 21.73
C ALA A 66 9.59 16.31 21.43
N ARG A 67 10.75 15.89 20.92
CA ARG A 67 11.80 16.79 20.44
C ARG A 67 11.50 17.29 19.03
N LEU A 68 11.04 16.40 18.13
CA LEU A 68 10.61 16.77 16.78
C LEU A 68 9.52 17.85 16.81
N ALA A 69 8.52 17.71 17.68
CA ALA A 69 7.44 18.69 17.83
C ALA A 69 7.91 20.09 18.29
N LYS A 70 9.13 20.21 18.84
CA LYS A 70 9.72 21.49 19.26
C LYS A 70 10.50 22.18 18.16
N GLU A 71 10.80 21.46 17.06
CA GLU A 71 11.53 21.97 15.90
C GLU A 71 10.58 22.02 14.69
N PRO A 72 9.97 23.19 14.40
CA PRO A 72 8.93 23.30 13.38
C PRO A 72 9.36 22.80 12.00
N SER A 73 10.63 23.02 11.63
CA SER A 73 11.17 22.59 10.34
C SER A 73 11.23 21.07 10.18
N LEU A 74 11.65 20.36 11.23
CA LEU A 74 11.70 18.90 11.27
C LEU A 74 10.29 18.31 11.35
N TYR A 75 9.39 18.92 12.13
CA TYR A 75 8.02 18.45 12.24
C TYR A 75 7.25 18.57 10.90
N ALA A 76 7.42 19.69 10.18
CA ALA A 76 6.84 19.85 8.85
C ALA A 76 7.35 18.79 7.85
N THR A 77 8.63 18.41 7.97
CA THR A 77 9.20 17.31 7.16
C THR A 77 8.54 15.97 7.53
N TYR A 78 8.34 15.70 8.82
CA TYR A 78 7.64 14.51 9.29
C TYR A 78 6.20 14.47 8.74
N GLU A 79 5.45 15.56 8.84
CA GLU A 79 4.09 15.66 8.29
C GLU A 79 4.06 15.40 6.78
N THR A 80 5.03 15.96 6.05
CA THR A 80 5.19 15.72 4.61
C THR A 80 5.40 14.23 4.32
N TYR A 81 6.27 13.56 5.07
CA TYR A 81 6.56 12.13 4.84
C TYR A 81 5.43 11.20 5.32
N ALA A 82 4.63 11.63 6.29
CA ALA A 82 3.45 10.92 6.76
C ALA A 82 2.24 11.09 5.82
N ASP A 83 2.20 12.19 5.07
CA ASP A 83 1.13 12.51 4.13
C ASP A 83 0.96 11.40 3.07
N TRP A 84 -0.31 11.15 2.72
CA TRP A 84 -0.65 10.10 1.77
C TRP A 84 -0.29 10.49 0.33
N GLN A 85 -0.44 11.77 -0.03
CA GLN A 85 -0.08 12.25 -1.38
C GLN A 85 1.43 12.14 -1.60
N TRP A 86 2.23 12.37 -0.57
CA TRP A 86 3.66 12.09 -0.63
C TRP A 86 3.95 10.59 -0.77
N ARG A 87 3.37 9.75 0.09
CA ARG A 87 3.64 8.30 0.10
C ARG A 87 3.16 7.56 -1.15
N PHE A 88 2.02 7.97 -1.72
CA PHE A 88 1.35 7.22 -2.79
C PHE A 88 0.95 8.08 -3.99
N GLY A 89 0.79 9.39 -3.84
CA GLY A 89 0.38 10.27 -4.94
C GLY A 89 1.39 10.34 -6.09
N SER A 90 2.65 9.97 -5.86
CA SER A 90 3.66 9.82 -6.91
C SER A 90 3.70 8.42 -7.54
N THR A 91 2.74 7.54 -7.21
CA THR A 91 2.69 6.18 -7.76
C THR A 91 2.50 6.23 -9.28
N PRO A 92 3.41 5.66 -10.09
CA PRO A 92 3.28 5.59 -11.54
C PRO A 92 2.00 4.88 -11.96
N GLN A 93 1.55 5.12 -13.19
CA GLN A 93 0.41 4.38 -13.75
C GLN A 93 0.62 2.87 -13.64
N PHE A 94 -0.41 2.16 -13.16
CA PHE A 94 -0.47 0.70 -13.17
C PHE A 94 -1.88 0.17 -13.43
N ALA A 95 -1.94 -1.06 -13.95
CA ALA A 95 -3.15 -1.85 -14.05
C ALA A 95 -3.17 -2.93 -12.94
N HIS A 96 -4.32 -3.13 -12.30
CA HIS A 96 -4.52 -4.17 -11.30
C HIS A 96 -5.85 -4.91 -11.53
N PRO A 97 -5.83 -6.06 -12.22
CA PRO A 97 -6.99 -6.94 -12.34
C PRO A 97 -7.17 -7.78 -11.06
N ILE A 98 -8.37 -7.71 -10.47
CA ILE A 98 -8.82 -8.61 -9.40
C ILE A 98 -10.04 -9.38 -9.87
N SER A 99 -10.11 -10.68 -9.56
CA SER A 99 -11.21 -11.54 -10.02
C SER A 99 -11.68 -12.46 -8.92
N SER A 100 -13.00 -12.66 -8.83
CA SER A 100 -13.61 -13.63 -7.92
C SER A 100 -14.89 -14.20 -8.49
N ARG A 101 -15.35 -15.31 -7.93
CA ARG A 101 -16.65 -15.91 -8.24
C ARG A 101 -17.51 -16.00 -6.99
N PHE A 102 -18.70 -15.41 -7.07
CA PHE A 102 -19.71 -15.37 -6.03
C PHE A 102 -20.92 -16.22 -6.41
N GLY A 103 -21.86 -16.40 -5.47
CA GLY A 103 -23.10 -17.13 -5.72
C GLY A 103 -23.99 -16.50 -6.81
N TRP A 104 -23.83 -15.19 -7.03
CA TRP A 104 -24.56 -14.40 -8.04
C TRP A 104 -23.81 -14.22 -9.37
N GLY A 105 -22.58 -14.73 -9.48
CA GLY A 105 -21.76 -14.63 -10.70
C GLY A 105 -20.27 -14.43 -10.43
N GLY A 106 -19.47 -14.58 -11.47
CA GLY A 106 -18.09 -14.15 -11.56
C GLY A 106 -17.98 -12.66 -11.88
N ILE A 107 -17.00 -12.01 -11.27
CA ILE A 107 -16.64 -10.63 -11.56
C ILE A 107 -15.13 -10.48 -11.66
N THR A 108 -14.68 -9.68 -12.62
CA THR A 108 -13.30 -9.21 -12.75
C THR A 108 -13.31 -7.70 -12.82
N LEU A 109 -12.58 -7.04 -11.91
CA LEU A 109 -12.38 -5.60 -11.86
C LEU A 109 -10.95 -5.30 -12.28
N ASP A 110 -10.78 -4.60 -13.39
CA ASP A 110 -9.48 -4.13 -13.88
C ASP A 110 -9.34 -2.63 -13.63
N PHE A 111 -8.52 -2.27 -12.63
CA PHE A 111 -8.28 -0.88 -12.23
C PHE A 111 -7.13 -0.26 -13.02
N ASP A 112 -7.36 0.89 -13.67
CA ASP A 112 -6.32 1.77 -14.17
C ASP A 112 -6.11 2.92 -13.19
N VAL A 113 -4.97 2.92 -12.50
CA VAL A 113 -4.67 3.81 -11.38
C VAL A 113 -3.53 4.73 -11.75
N HIS A 114 -3.73 6.05 -11.56
CA HIS A 114 -2.73 7.09 -11.82
C HIS A 114 -2.65 7.97 -10.57
N GLU A 115 -1.44 8.23 -10.07
CA GLU A 115 -1.24 9.05 -8.85
C GLU A 115 -2.05 8.51 -7.65
N ALA A 116 -2.15 7.18 -7.57
CA ALA A 116 -2.97 6.46 -6.59
C ALA A 116 -4.48 6.83 -6.60
N ILE A 117 -5.00 7.39 -7.70
CA ILE A 117 -6.42 7.62 -7.95
C ILE A 117 -6.91 6.68 -9.05
N ILE A 118 -8.06 6.04 -8.85
CA ILE A 118 -8.71 5.21 -9.87
C ILE A 118 -9.16 6.12 -11.01
N ARG A 119 -8.52 6.03 -12.17
CA ARG A 119 -8.93 6.80 -13.36
C ARG A 119 -10.04 6.09 -14.12
N LYS A 120 -9.96 4.77 -14.18
CA LYS A 120 -10.95 3.92 -14.84
C LYS A 120 -11.00 2.57 -14.14
N VAL A 121 -12.19 1.98 -14.11
CA VAL A 121 -12.38 0.55 -13.82
C VAL A 121 -13.04 -0.10 -15.03
N THR A 122 -12.56 -1.27 -15.42
CA THR A 122 -13.23 -2.12 -16.42
C THR A 122 -13.79 -3.34 -15.71
N VAL A 123 -15.10 -3.55 -15.80
CA VAL A 123 -15.79 -4.65 -15.12
C VAL A 123 -16.20 -5.70 -16.14
N PHE A 124 -15.74 -6.94 -15.95
CA PHE A 124 -16.20 -8.11 -16.69
C PHE A 124 -17.01 -8.99 -15.75
N SER A 125 -18.24 -9.35 -16.13
CA SER A 125 -19.08 -10.20 -15.29
C SER A 125 -20.05 -11.05 -16.11
N ASP A 126 -20.36 -12.23 -15.59
CA ASP A 126 -21.46 -13.09 -16.05
C ASP A 126 -22.72 -12.95 -15.16
N ALA A 127 -22.72 -12.01 -14.21
CA ALA A 127 -23.84 -11.76 -13.31
C ALA A 127 -25.05 -11.20 -14.06
N LEU A 128 -26.24 -11.60 -13.63
CA LEU A 128 -27.51 -11.17 -14.25
C LEU A 128 -27.90 -9.71 -13.91
N SER A 129 -27.22 -9.09 -12.95
CA SER A 129 -27.55 -7.74 -12.47
C SER A 129 -26.76 -6.67 -13.21
N VAL A 130 -27.18 -6.34 -14.43
CA VAL A 130 -26.51 -5.36 -15.31
C VAL A 130 -26.34 -3.98 -14.65
N ASP A 131 -27.37 -3.50 -13.97
CA ASP A 131 -27.38 -2.17 -13.33
C ASP A 131 -26.37 -2.06 -12.17
N PHE A 132 -26.11 -3.15 -11.45
CA PHE A 132 -25.05 -3.21 -10.45
C PHE A 132 -23.66 -3.13 -11.09
N ILE A 133 -23.47 -3.77 -12.25
CA ILE A 133 -22.20 -3.70 -12.99
C ILE A 133 -21.96 -2.29 -13.53
N GLU A 134 -23.00 -1.63 -14.05
CA GLU A 134 -22.94 -0.22 -14.47
C GLU A 134 -22.63 0.72 -13.30
N PHE A 135 -23.22 0.46 -12.13
CA PHE A 135 -22.91 1.18 -10.91
C PHE A 135 -21.41 1.13 -10.58
N LEU A 136 -20.80 -0.06 -10.55
CA LEU A 136 -19.36 -0.21 -10.28
C LEU A 136 -18.49 0.58 -11.26
N HIS A 137 -18.86 0.57 -12.54
CA HIS A 137 -18.18 1.34 -13.58
C HIS A 137 -18.21 2.85 -13.35
N SER A 138 -19.34 3.38 -12.88
CA SER A 138 -19.54 4.81 -12.67
C SER A 138 -19.04 5.33 -11.32
N ALA A 139 -19.11 4.52 -10.26
CA ALA A 139 -18.89 4.98 -8.90
C ALA A 139 -17.41 4.99 -8.48
N LEU A 140 -16.62 4.03 -8.96
CA LEU A 140 -15.23 3.85 -8.55
C LEU A 140 -14.24 4.87 -9.14
N PRO A 141 -14.40 5.38 -10.39
CA PRO A 141 -13.52 6.42 -10.92
C PRO A 141 -13.51 7.69 -10.06
N GLY A 142 -12.32 8.27 -9.87
CA GLY A 142 -12.10 9.44 -9.01
C GLY A 142 -11.82 9.10 -7.54
N THR A 143 -12.01 7.84 -7.13
CA THR A 143 -11.76 7.40 -5.76
C THR A 143 -10.27 7.14 -5.54
N LYS A 144 -9.76 7.44 -4.33
CA LYS A 144 -8.40 7.05 -3.95
C LYS A 144 -8.28 5.53 -3.92
N TYR A 145 -7.16 5.02 -4.41
CA TYR A 145 -6.89 3.59 -4.47
C TYR A 145 -6.46 3.05 -3.10
N CYS A 146 -7.38 3.01 -2.15
CA CYS A 146 -7.21 2.40 -0.83
C CYS A 146 -8.50 1.71 -0.37
N ILE A 147 -8.36 0.74 0.54
CA ILE A 147 -9.45 -0.14 0.98
C ILE A 147 -10.60 0.69 1.54
N GLU A 148 -10.30 1.67 2.38
CA GLU A 148 -11.27 2.47 3.12
C GLU A 148 -12.18 3.28 2.20
N GLU A 149 -11.58 4.01 1.25
CA GLU A 149 -12.32 4.88 0.33
C GLU A 149 -13.14 4.05 -0.67
N ILE A 150 -12.60 2.94 -1.18
CA ILE A 150 -13.34 2.07 -2.10
C ILE A 150 -14.52 1.40 -1.38
N LYS A 151 -14.32 0.86 -0.17
CA LYS A 151 -15.43 0.28 0.63
C LYS A 151 -16.50 1.32 0.91
N LYS A 152 -16.11 2.54 1.25
CA LYS A 152 -17.05 3.64 1.50
C LYS A 152 -17.90 3.93 0.26
N VAL A 153 -17.29 4.10 -0.91
CA VAL A 153 -18.00 4.36 -2.18
C VAL A 153 -18.97 3.22 -2.52
N LEU A 154 -18.53 1.97 -2.38
CA LEU A 154 -19.38 0.80 -2.63
C LEU A 154 -20.60 0.75 -1.70
N HIS A 155 -20.40 0.95 -0.39
CA HIS A 155 -21.49 0.91 0.58
C HIS A 155 -22.42 2.10 0.48
N GLU A 156 -21.92 3.31 0.24
CA GLU A 156 -22.75 4.51 0.10
C GLU A 156 -23.56 4.49 -1.19
N GLY A 157 -22.95 4.12 -2.31
CA GLY A 157 -23.63 4.04 -3.60
C GLY A 157 -24.62 2.88 -3.70
N ALA A 158 -24.42 1.80 -2.94
CA ALA A 158 -25.35 0.67 -2.94
C ALA A 158 -26.64 0.92 -2.14
N LYS A 159 -26.72 1.97 -1.30
CA LYS A 159 -27.88 2.22 -0.41
C LYS A 159 -29.20 2.37 -1.14
N GLU A 160 -29.17 2.89 -2.36
CA GLU A 160 -30.36 3.13 -3.19
C GLU A 160 -30.86 1.86 -3.90
N PHE A 161 -30.08 0.78 -3.87
CA PHE A 161 -30.43 -0.48 -4.51
C PHE A 161 -31.16 -1.45 -3.56
N SER A 162 -31.68 -2.54 -4.13
CA SER A 162 -32.30 -3.64 -3.38
C SER A 162 -31.32 -4.27 -2.38
N THR A 163 -31.86 -4.92 -1.35
CA THR A 163 -31.07 -5.63 -0.31
C THR A 163 -30.09 -6.65 -0.91
N GLU A 164 -30.48 -7.30 -2.01
CA GLU A 164 -29.62 -8.25 -2.73
C GLU A 164 -28.37 -7.56 -3.29
N LYS A 165 -28.51 -6.39 -3.92
CA LYS A 165 -27.39 -5.63 -4.48
C LYS A 165 -26.51 -4.97 -3.41
N GLN A 166 -27.11 -4.62 -2.27
CA GLN A 166 -26.33 -4.20 -1.10
C GLN A 166 -25.44 -5.34 -0.59
N ALA A 167 -25.92 -6.58 -0.61
CA ALA A 167 -25.10 -7.76 -0.31
C ALA A 167 -24.01 -7.98 -1.37
N MET A 168 -24.32 -7.83 -2.66
CA MET A 168 -23.31 -7.89 -3.73
C MET A 168 -22.21 -6.82 -3.55
N ALA A 169 -22.56 -5.59 -3.17
CA ALA A 169 -21.60 -4.53 -2.87
C ALA A 169 -20.70 -4.89 -1.68
N ALA A 170 -21.27 -5.53 -0.64
CA ALA A 170 -20.50 -6.01 0.50
C ALA A 170 -19.54 -7.16 0.12
N ASP A 171 -19.96 -8.07 -0.75
CA ASP A 171 -19.11 -9.14 -1.28
C ASP A 171 -17.91 -8.57 -2.06
N VAL A 172 -18.15 -7.58 -2.92
CA VAL A 172 -17.08 -6.90 -3.68
C VAL A 172 -16.15 -6.12 -2.73
N ALA A 173 -16.70 -5.44 -1.72
CA ALA A 173 -15.92 -4.76 -0.69
C ALA A 173 -15.00 -5.72 0.08
N ALA A 174 -15.50 -6.91 0.43
CA ALA A 174 -14.73 -7.96 1.10
C ALA A 174 -13.64 -8.56 0.19
N LEU A 175 -13.92 -8.70 -1.12
CA LEU A 175 -12.91 -9.10 -2.10
C LEU A 175 -11.75 -8.11 -2.15
N ILE A 176 -12.05 -6.81 -2.19
CA ILE A 176 -11.02 -5.76 -2.23
C ILE A 176 -10.17 -5.77 -0.97
N GLU A 177 -10.79 -5.94 0.20
CA GLU A 177 -10.06 -6.06 1.46
C GLU A 177 -9.13 -7.26 1.49
N LYS A 178 -9.56 -8.40 0.93
CA LYS A 178 -8.74 -9.60 0.82
C LYS A 178 -7.58 -9.45 -0.16
N GLU A 179 -7.79 -8.81 -1.32
CA GLU A 179 -6.75 -8.68 -2.36
C GLU A 179 -5.72 -7.60 -2.03
N PHE A 180 -6.05 -6.64 -1.16
CA PHE A 180 -5.15 -5.55 -0.75
C PHE A 180 -4.38 -5.86 0.54
N ALA A 181 -4.75 -6.91 1.27
CA ALA A 181 -4.11 -7.37 2.51
C ALA A 181 -2.93 -8.32 2.23
#